data_AF-A0A7Y5MKR4-F1
#
_entry.id   AF-A0A7Y5MKR4-F1
#
_cell.length_a   1.000
_cell.length_b   1.000
_cell.length_c   1.000
_cell.angle_alpha   90.00
_cell.angle_beta   90.00
_cell.angle_gamma   90.00
#
_symmetry.space_group_name_H-M   'P 1'
#
loop_
_entity.id
_entity.type
_entity.pdbx_description
1 polymer ?
#
loop_
_entity_poly.entity_id
_entity_poly.type
_entity_poly.pdbx_seq_one_letter_code
_entity_poly.pdbx_strand_id
1 'polypeptide(L)' 'MAAVHAVFQDGVFKPSHPVDLPERCEVEFEPRLVHTTAPLGTAQDEIYDILSRRFSGGETDIAERHNEHQP' A
#
# COMPACT_ATOMS: atom_id res chain seq x y z
N MET A 1 -29.99 4.68 -10.91
CA MET A 1 -29.55 3.30 -10.63
C MET A 1 -28.72 3.33 -9.37
N ALA A 2 -28.96 2.40 -8.44
CA ALA A 2 -28.13 2.28 -7.23
C ALA A 2 -26.79 1.64 -7.59
N ALA A 3 -25.70 2.15 -7.04
CA ALA A 3 -24.38 1.55 -7.22
C ALA A 3 -24.26 0.27 -6.37
N VAL A 4 -23.70 -0.79 -6.95
CA VAL A 4 -23.33 -2.00 -6.20
C VAL A 4 -22.04 -1.72 -5.45
N HIS A 5 -22.10 -1.77 -4.11
CA HIS A 5 -20.90 -1.72 -3.28
C HIS A 5 -20.38 -3.14 -3.09
N ALA A 6 -19.10 -3.37 -3.39
CA ALA A 6 -18.47 -4.68 -3.31
C ALA A 6 -17.01 -4.57 -2.89
N VAL A 7 -16.50 -5.66 -2.32
CA VAL A 7 -15.07 -5.86 -2.07
C VAL A 7 -14.52 -6.77 -3.16
N PHE A 8 -13.42 -6.36 -3.79
CA PHE A 8 -12.68 -7.22 -4.71
C PHE A 8 -11.73 -8.12 -3.93
N GLN A 9 -11.94 -9.43 -4.01
CA GLN A 9 -11.14 -10.43 -3.31
C GLN A 9 -11.02 -11.70 -4.17
N ASP A 10 -9.80 -12.20 -4.35
CA ASP A 10 -9.50 -13.44 -5.09
C ASP A 10 -10.08 -13.46 -6.52
N GLY A 11 -10.08 -12.30 -7.20
CA GLY A 11 -10.64 -12.18 -8.55
C GLY A 11 -12.16 -12.05 -8.61
N VAL A 12 -12.85 -11.98 -7.47
CA VAL A 12 -14.32 -11.92 -7.38
C VAL A 12 -14.77 -10.64 -6.67
N PHE A 13 -15.77 -9.96 -7.22
CA PHE A 13 -16.46 -8.86 -6.55
C PHE A 13 -17.54 -9.43 -5.63
N LYS A 14 -17.36 -9.28 -4.31
CA LYS A 14 -18.31 -9.72 -3.29
C LYS A 14 -19.14 -8.52 -2.83
N PRO A 15 -20.46 -8.47 -3.13
CA PRO A 15 -21.31 -7.38 -2.69
C PRO A 15 -21.32 -7.26 -1.16
N SER A 16 -21.21 -6.04 -0.63
CA SER A 16 -21.32 -5.78 0.80
C SER A 16 -22.78 -5.67 1.27
N HIS A 17 -23.72 -5.50 0.34
CA HIS A 17 -25.15 -5.39 0.57
C HIS A 17 -25.91 -6.18 -0.49
N PRO A 18 -27.17 -6.56 -0.25
CA PRO A 18 -28.04 -7.16 -1.26
C PRO A 18 -28.09 -6.29 -2.52
N VAL A 19 -28.00 -6.94 -3.68
CA VAL A 19 -28.04 -6.29 -4.98
C VAL A 19 -29.44 -6.50 -5.57
N ASP A 20 -30.11 -5.41 -5.89
CA ASP A 20 -31.42 -5.43 -6.54
C ASP A 20 -31.26 -5.42 -8.06
N LEU A 21 -30.98 -6.60 -8.62
CA LEU A 21 -30.88 -6.83 -10.06
C LEU A 21 -31.69 -8.08 -10.46
N PRO A 22 -32.27 -8.11 -11.67
CA PRO A 22 -32.99 -9.28 -12.17
C PRO A 22 -32.09 -10.53 -12.22
N GLU A 23 -32.69 -11.71 -12.04
CA GLU A 23 -31.97 -12.96 -12.29
C GLU A 23 -31.52 -13.06 -13.76
N ARG A 24 -30.28 -13.50 -13.97
CA ARG A 24 -29.67 -13.77 -15.29
C ARG A 24 -29.66 -12.55 -16.24
N CYS A 25 -29.41 -11.36 -15.70
CA CYS A 25 -29.15 -10.18 -16.53
C CYS A 25 -27.66 -10.01 -16.86
N GLU A 26 -27.39 -9.42 -18.02
CA GLU A 26 -26.06 -8.92 -18.39
C GLU A 26 -25.87 -7.52 -17.79
N VAL A 27 -24.68 -7.23 -17.27
CA VAL A 27 -24.34 -5.94 -16.67
C VAL A 27 -23.01 -5.44 -17.19
N GLU A 28 -22.96 -4.16 -17.53
CA GLU A 28 -21.71 -3.43 -17.73
C GLU A 28 -21.31 -2.81 -16.39
N PHE A 29 -20.07 -3.07 -15.95
CA PHE A 29 -19.57 -2.49 -14.70
C PHE A 29 -18.15 -1.97 -14.89
N GLU A 30 -17.89 -0.81 -14.28
CA GLU A 30 -16.57 -0.19 -14.23
C GLU A 30 -16.16 -0.08 -12.75
N PRO A 31 -15.17 -0.86 -12.28
CA PRO A 31 -14.76 -0.82 -10.89
C PRO A 31 -14.06 0.52 -10.59
N ARG A 32 -14.60 1.27 -9.63
CA ARG A 32 -13.97 2.47 -9.08
C ARG A 32 -13.37 2.16 -7.72
N LEU A 33 -12.10 2.48 -7.53
CA LEU A 33 -11.44 2.36 -6.23
C LEU A 33 -12.04 3.39 -5.27
N VAL A 34 -12.73 2.91 -4.23
CA VAL A 34 -13.37 3.76 -3.21
C VAL A 34 -12.33 4.27 -2.19
N HIS A 35 -11.34 3.42 -1.88
CA HIS A 35 -10.21 3.77 -1.03
C HIS A 35 -8.92 3.24 -1.66
N THR A 36 -8.02 4.16 -1.99
CA THR A 36 -6.62 3.83 -2.22
C THR A 36 -5.96 3.70 -0.85
N THR A 37 -5.41 2.53 -0.51
CA THR A 37 -4.32 2.47 0.49
C THR A 37 -3.27 3.44 0.02
N ALA A 38 -2.97 4.46 0.83
CA ALA A 38 -2.24 5.65 0.42
C ALA A 38 -1.11 5.34 -0.57
N PRO A 39 -0.95 6.12 -1.64
CA PRO A 39 0.16 5.91 -2.55
C PRO A 39 1.46 5.93 -1.74
N LEU A 40 2.40 5.05 -2.10
CA LEU A 40 3.73 4.89 -1.48
C LEU A 40 4.48 6.22 -1.25
N GLY A 41 4.06 7.32 -1.88
CA GLY A 41 4.54 8.67 -1.63
C GLY A 41 4.27 9.24 -0.24
N THR A 42 3.31 8.70 0.54
CA THR A 42 3.11 9.11 1.95
C THR A 42 4.09 8.45 2.93
N ALA A 43 4.69 7.31 2.53
CA ALA A 43 5.66 6.59 3.35
C ALA A 43 7.09 7.12 3.18
N GLN A 44 7.36 7.97 2.17
CA GLN A 44 8.72 8.50 1.96
C GLN A 44 9.17 9.38 3.11
N ASP A 45 8.30 10.25 3.62
CA ASP A 45 8.63 11.13 4.74
C ASP A 45 8.94 10.31 6.01
N GLU A 46 8.20 9.24 6.26
CA GLU A 46 8.47 8.32 7.39
C GLU A 46 9.79 7.56 7.20
N ILE A 47 10.10 7.11 5.99
CA ILE A 47 11.36 6.45 5.66
C ILE A 47 12.53 7.43 5.85
N TYR A 48 12.44 8.65 5.33
CA TYR A 48 13.47 9.67 5.49
C TYR A 48 13.62 10.10 6.94
N ASP A 49 12.54 10.20 7.71
CA ASP A 49 12.61 10.45 9.15
C ASP A 49 13.42 9.35 9.84
N ILE A 50 13.11 8.08 9.59
CA ILE A 50 13.85 6.93 10.16
C ILE A 50 15.34 6.98 9.76
N LEU A 51 15.64 7.19 8.48
CA LEU A 51 17.02 7.25 7.98
C LEU A 51 17.80 8.46 8.52
N SER A 52 17.11 9.55 8.88
CA SER A 52 17.72 10.75 9.45
C SER A 52 18.08 10.61 10.94
N ARG A 53 17.58 9.57 11.62
CA ARG A 53 17.83 9.36 13.05
C ARG A 53 19.31 9.08 13.27
N ARG A 54 19.90 9.81 14.23
CA ARG A 54 21.26 9.54 14.70
C ARG A 54 21.28 8.21 15.44
N PHE A 55 21.94 7.22 14.84
CA PHE A 55 22.25 5.97 15.51
C PHE A 55 23.57 6.14 16.28
N SER A 56 23.50 6.12 17.62
CA SER A 56 24.69 6.18 18.48
C SER A 56 25.01 4.78 18.96
N GLY A 57 25.78 4.04 18.17
CA GLY A 57 26.09 2.63 18.40
C GLY A 57 27.35 2.38 19.21
N GLY A 58 27.75 3.22 20.17
CA GLY A 58 28.90 3.01 21.08
C GLY A 58 30.30 2.89 20.45
N GLU A 59 30.38 2.62 19.14
CA GLU A 59 31.57 2.52 18.33
C GLU A 59 31.87 3.91 17.78
N THR A 60 33.08 4.40 18.08
CA THR A 60 33.61 5.63 17.47
C THR A 60 34.27 5.22 16.15
N ASP A 61 34.02 6.00 15.10
CA ASP A 61 34.68 5.88 13.80
C ASP A 61 34.42 4.61 12.96
N ILE A 62 33.13 4.37 12.66
CA ILE A 62 32.71 3.30 11.73
C ILE A 62 33.22 3.56 10.29
N ALA A 63 33.46 4.83 9.93
CA ALA A 63 33.92 5.21 8.60
C ALA A 63 35.40 4.87 8.37
N GLU A 64 36.26 4.99 9.38
CA GLU A 64 37.69 4.64 9.28
C GLU A 64 37.90 3.14 9.09
N ARG A 65 37.10 2.28 9.75
CA ARG A 65 37.12 0.81 9.59
C ARG A 65 36.75 0.32 8.19
N HIS A 66 36.09 1.16 7.39
CA HIS A 66 35.71 0.80 6.02
C HIS A 66 36.93 0.60 5.12
N ASN A 67 38.05 1.30 5.39
CA ASN A 67 39.25 1.24 4.58
C ASN A 67 40.20 0.07 4.95
N GLU A 68 39.98 -0.58 6.10
CA GLU A 68 40.82 -1.69 6.58
C GLU A 68 40.60 -3.00 5.80
N HIS A 69 39.49 -3.11 5.07
CA HIS A 69 39.10 -4.29 4.30
C HIS A 69 38.95 -4.05 2.79
N GLN A 70 39.35 -2.87 2.30
CA GLN A 70 39.39 -2.60 0.86
C GLN A 70 40.82 -2.80 0.33
N PRO A 71 41.04 -3.74 -0.60
CA PRO A 71 42.35 -3.94 -1.25
C PRO A 71 42.73 -2.78 -2.17
#